data_AF-A0A392NPC7-F1
#
_entry.id   AF-A0A392NPC7-F1
#
_cell.length_a   1.000
_cell.length_b   1.000
_cell.length_c   1.000
_cell.angle_alpha   90.00
_cell.angle_beta   90.00
_cell.angle_gamma   90.00
#
_symmetry.space_group_name_H-M   'P 1'
#
loop_
_entity.id
_entity.type
_entity.pdbx_description
1 polymer ?
#
loop_
_entity_poly.entity_id
_entity_poly.type
_entity_poly.pdbx_seq_one_letter_code
_entity_poly.pdbx_strand_id
1 'polypeptide(L)'
;IALYTISNWAKTVMENVWSLIGKTAPPEYLAKITYLCWNHDKEIKHIDTLRAYTFGSNYFVEVDIVVSEEMSLIQAHDIGESLQDKLEKLPEIERAFVHVDLNTTHKLEHKQLKVA
;
A
#
# COMPACT_ATOMS: atom_id res chain seq x y z
N ILE A 1 12.14 41.12 11.54
CA ILE A 1 11.83 40.53 10.21
C ILE A 1 12.37 39.10 10.13
N ALA A 2 13.68 38.87 10.28
CA ALA A 2 14.28 37.53 10.17
C ALA A 2 13.63 36.47 11.09
N LEU A 3 13.49 36.72 12.39
CA LEU A 3 12.86 35.77 13.33
C LEU A 3 11.41 35.44 12.95
N TYR A 4 10.63 36.45 12.55
CA TYR A 4 9.24 36.28 12.11
C TYR A 4 9.16 35.40 10.84
N THR A 5 10.03 35.67 9.86
CA THR A 5 10.12 34.86 8.65
C THR A 5 10.51 33.42 8.99
N ILE A 6 11.54 33.21 9.83
CA ILE A 6 11.98 31.88 10.25
C ILE A 6 10.84 31.12 10.95
N SER A 7 10.12 31.76 11.88
CA SER A 7 9.00 31.13 12.57
C SER A 7 7.86 30.72 11.62
N ASN A 8 7.52 31.58 10.65
CA ASN A 8 6.49 31.25 9.65
C ASN A 8 6.92 30.08 8.76
N TRP A 9 8.14 30.10 8.24
CA TRP A 9 8.65 29.00 7.42
C TRP A 9 8.76 27.69 8.20
N ALA A 10 9.22 27.74 9.46
CA ALA A 10 9.25 26.56 10.32
C ALA A 10 7.86 25.96 10.53
N LYS A 11 6.84 26.80 10.71
CA LYS A 11 5.44 26.35 10.81
C LYS A 11 4.96 25.69 9.52
N THR A 12 5.19 26.32 8.37
CA THR A 12 4.83 25.76 7.07
C THR A 12 5.54 24.44 6.77
N VAL A 13 6.83 24.33 7.11
CA VAL A 13 7.57 23.06 6.99
C VAL A 13 6.94 21.99 7.86
N MET A 14 6.62 22.32 9.12
CA MET A 14 5.98 21.38 10.05
C MET A 14 4.60 20.93 9.56
N GLU A 15 3.81 21.83 8.95
CA GLU A 15 2.51 21.50 8.37
C GLU A 15 2.63 20.53 7.19
N ASN A 16 3.63 20.74 6.32
CA ASN A 16 3.83 19.91 5.12
C ASN A 16 4.58 18.60 5.40
N VAL A 17 5.36 18.51 6.47
CA VAL A 17 6.14 17.29 6.79
C VAL A 17 5.22 16.07 6.93
N TRP A 18 4.02 16.26 7.49
CA TRP A 18 3.04 15.19 7.70
C TRP A 18 2.58 14.52 6.40
N SER A 19 2.58 15.27 5.30
CA SER A 19 2.23 14.79 3.96
C SER A 19 3.37 14.01 3.28
N LEU A 20 4.61 14.18 3.76
CA LEU A 20 5.82 13.62 3.15
C LEU A 20 6.42 12.43 3.92
N ILE A 21 6.07 12.25 5.20
CA ILE A 21 6.65 11.18 6.04
C ILE A 21 5.97 9.81 5.87
N GLY A 22 5.03 9.66 4.92
CA GLY A 22 4.32 8.39 4.74
C GLY A 22 3.44 8.03 5.94
N LYS A 23 2.66 8.99 6.45
CA LYS A 23 1.75 8.72 7.57
C LYS A 23 0.71 7.68 7.13
N THR A 24 0.50 6.66 7.95
CA THR A 24 -0.49 5.62 7.64
C THR A 24 -1.92 6.19 7.59
N ALA A 25 -2.74 5.62 6.70
CA ALA A 25 -4.15 5.94 6.61
C ALA A 25 -4.91 5.56 7.90
N PRO A 26 -6.04 6.22 8.20
CA PRO A 26 -6.88 5.85 9.34
C PRO A 26 -7.32 4.38 9.29
N PRO A 27 -7.47 3.70 10.44
CA PRO A 27 -7.89 2.29 10.49
C PRO A 27 -9.20 2.00 9.75
N GLU A 28 -10.13 2.96 9.78
CA GLU A 28 -11.41 2.88 9.07
C GLU A 28 -11.22 2.83 7.55
N TYR A 29 -10.25 3.58 7.02
CA TYR A 29 -9.91 3.56 5.60
C TYR A 29 -9.20 2.27 5.24
N LEU A 30 -8.24 1.83 6.06
CA LEU A 30 -7.57 0.54 5.88
C LEU A 30 -8.60 -0.61 5.82
N ALA A 31 -9.57 -0.63 6.73
CA ALA A 31 -10.64 -1.63 6.74
C ALA A 31 -11.50 -1.62 5.46
N LYS A 32 -11.78 -0.44 4.88
CA LYS A 32 -12.48 -0.33 3.60
C LYS A 32 -11.68 -0.95 2.46
N ILE A 33 -10.38 -0.66 2.40
CA ILE A 33 -9.49 -1.23 1.38
C ILE A 33 -9.38 -2.75 1.59
N THR A 34 -9.20 -3.22 2.83
CA THR A 34 -9.18 -4.66 3.15
C THR A 34 -10.45 -5.34 2.67
N TYR A 35 -11.62 -4.75 2.93
CA TYR A 35 -12.90 -5.29 2.48
C TYR A 35 -12.98 -5.34 0.95
N LEU A 36 -12.53 -4.29 0.26
CA LEU A 36 -12.55 -4.23 -1.20
C LEU A 36 -11.62 -5.29 -1.81
N CYS A 37 -10.41 -5.45 -1.27
CA CYS A 37 -9.46 -6.49 -1.66
C CYS A 37 -10.04 -7.89 -1.42
N TRP A 38 -10.64 -8.12 -0.25
CA TRP A 38 -11.21 -9.44 0.11
C TRP A 38 -12.37 -9.85 -0.80
N ASN A 39 -13.19 -8.89 -1.22
CA ASN A 39 -14.32 -9.15 -2.12
C ASN A 39 -13.96 -8.98 -3.60
N HIS A 40 -12.67 -8.82 -3.93
CA HIS A 40 -12.26 -8.60 -5.31
C HIS A 40 -12.45 -9.85 -6.16
N ASP A 41 -11.96 -11.00 -5.70
CA ASP A 41 -12.04 -12.29 -6.36
C ASP A 41 -12.08 -13.42 -5.32
N LYS A 42 -12.79 -14.52 -5.64
CA LYS A 42 -12.95 -15.70 -4.77
C LYS A 42 -11.66 -16.52 -4.61
N GLU A 43 -10.72 -16.39 -5.53
CA GLU A 43 -9.46 -17.12 -5.52
C GLU A 43 -8.42 -16.47 -4.59
N ILE A 44 -8.69 -15.25 -4.10
CA ILE A 44 -7.90 -14.63 -3.03
C ILE A 44 -8.17 -15.41 -1.75
N LYS A 45 -7.15 -16.14 -1.31
CA LYS A 45 -7.24 -16.96 -0.10
C LYS A 45 -7.02 -16.08 1.13
N HIS A 46 -5.95 -15.30 1.14
CA HIS A 46 -5.56 -14.45 2.26
C HIS A 46 -5.09 -13.08 1.77
N ILE A 47 -5.20 -12.07 2.62
CA ILE A 47 -4.52 -10.78 2.49
C ILE A 47 -3.43 -10.79 3.57
N ASP A 48 -2.18 -10.90 3.17
CA ASP A 48 -1.07 -10.98 4.12
C ASP A 48 -0.77 -9.61 4.72
N THR A 49 -0.58 -8.63 3.84
CA THR A 49 -0.19 -7.28 4.22
C THR A 49 -1.02 -6.27 3.47
N LEU A 50 -1.47 -5.23 4.18
CA LEU A 50 -2.09 -4.05 3.58
C LEU A 50 -1.55 -2.80 4.27
N ARG A 51 -0.95 -1.93 3.47
CA ARG A 51 -0.44 -0.63 3.92
C ARG A 51 -1.02 0.45 3.03
N ALA A 52 -1.53 1.50 3.64
CA ALA A 52 -1.84 2.74 2.95
C ALA A 52 -1.14 3.87 3.69
N TYR A 53 -0.40 4.71 2.96
CA TYR A 53 0.36 5.82 3.53
C TYR A 53 0.30 7.05 2.64
N THR A 54 0.34 8.23 3.26
CA THR A 54 0.20 9.51 2.55
C THR A 54 1.42 9.82 1.70
N PHE A 55 1.18 10.23 0.46
CA PHE A 55 2.16 10.85 -0.41
C PHE A 55 1.52 12.08 -1.04
N GLY A 56 1.89 13.27 -0.56
CA GLY A 56 1.20 14.49 -0.99
C GLY A 56 -0.22 14.54 -0.39
N SER A 57 -1.23 14.70 -1.25
CA SER A 57 -2.64 14.77 -0.82
C SER A 57 -3.38 13.43 -0.88
N ASN A 58 -2.75 12.41 -1.47
CA ASN A 58 -3.35 11.10 -1.74
C ASN A 58 -2.57 9.97 -1.03
N TYR A 59 -3.08 8.75 -1.13
CA TYR A 59 -2.46 7.55 -0.57
C TYR A 59 -1.72 6.75 -1.64
N PHE A 60 -0.58 6.20 -1.25
CA PHE A 60 -0.02 5.01 -1.88
C PHE A 60 -0.51 3.79 -1.11
N VAL A 61 -0.95 2.76 -1.82
CA VAL A 61 -1.46 1.53 -1.24
C VAL A 61 -0.62 0.35 -1.68
N GLU A 62 -0.12 -0.43 -0.74
CA GLU A 62 0.58 -1.69 -0.97
C GLU A 62 -0.27 -2.83 -0.40
N VAL A 63 -0.56 -3.83 -1.24
CA VAL A 63 -1.37 -4.99 -0.85
C VAL A 63 -0.67 -6.26 -1.30
N ASP A 64 -0.48 -7.19 -0.37
CA ASP A 64 0.04 -8.52 -0.65
C ASP A 64 -1.11 -9.52 -0.50
N ILE A 65 -1.51 -10.14 -1.61
CA ILE A 65 -2.58 -11.15 -1.65
C ILE A 65 -2.00 -12.54 -1.88
N VAL A 66 -2.63 -13.55 -1.29
CA VAL A 66 -2.24 -14.95 -1.48
C VAL A 66 -3.27 -15.66 -2.33
N VAL A 67 -2.82 -16.29 -3.42
CA VAL A 67 -3.66 -17.10 -4.33
C VAL A 67 -3.27 -18.58 -4.27
N SER A 68 -3.94 -19.43 -5.04
CA SER A 68 -3.62 -20.87 -5.08
C SER A 68 -2.31 -21.17 -5.80
N GLU A 69 -1.48 -22.07 -5.25
CA GLU A 69 -0.25 -22.55 -5.93
C GLU A 69 -0.51 -23.26 -7.26
N GLU A 70 -1.71 -23.84 -7.42
CA GLU A 70 -2.13 -24.52 -8.65
C GLU A 70 -2.64 -23.55 -9.72
N MET A 71 -2.78 -22.26 -9.39
CA MET A 71 -3.26 -21.24 -10.33
C MET A 71 -2.22 -20.96 -11.40
N SER A 72 -2.67 -20.77 -12.65
CA SER A 72 -1.77 -20.35 -13.71
C SER A 72 -1.27 -18.92 -13.48
N LEU A 73 -0.02 -18.64 -13.89
CA LEU A 73 0.56 -17.29 -13.77
C LEU A 73 -0.30 -16.21 -14.43
N ILE A 74 -0.95 -16.54 -15.55
CA ILE A 74 -1.83 -15.61 -16.27
C ILE A 74 -3.03 -15.23 -15.40
N GLN A 75 -3.69 -16.21 -14.78
CA GLN A 75 -4.82 -15.92 -13.89
C GLN A 75 -4.40 -15.12 -12.65
N ALA A 76 -3.25 -15.47 -12.05
CA ALA A 76 -2.72 -14.74 -10.90
C ALA A 76 -2.39 -13.28 -11.28
N HIS A 77 -1.79 -13.07 -12.45
CA HIS A 77 -1.52 -11.75 -13.00
C HIS A 77 -2.80 -10.95 -13.22
N ASP A 78 -3.81 -11.53 -13.88
CA ASP A 78 -5.06 -10.84 -14.20
C ASP A 78 -5.83 -10.43 -12.92
N ILE A 79 -5.80 -11.26 -11.87
CA ILE A 79 -6.36 -10.90 -10.55
C ILE A 79 -5.59 -9.74 -9.94
N GLY A 80 -4.25 -9.79 -9.95
CA GLY A 80 -3.40 -8.72 -9.42
C GLY A 80 -3.58 -7.39 -10.15
N GLU A 81 -3.54 -7.41 -11.48
CA GLU A 81 -3.70 -6.24 -12.34
C GLU A 81 -5.10 -5.63 -12.19
N SER A 82 -6.15 -6.45 -12.23
CA SER A 82 -7.51 -5.94 -12.08
C SER A 82 -7.80 -5.42 -10.67
N LEU A 83 -7.15 -5.96 -9.63
CA LEU A 83 -7.20 -5.42 -8.27
C LEU A 83 -6.49 -4.07 -8.17
N GLN A 84 -5.30 -3.94 -8.76
CA GLN A 84 -4.59 -2.68 -8.85
C GLN A 84 -5.46 -1.61 -9.52
N ASP A 85 -6.01 -1.90 -10.70
CA ASP A 85 -6.90 -1.01 -11.43
C ASP A 85 -8.16 -0.63 -10.63
N LYS A 86 -8.68 -1.56 -9.82
CA LYS A 86 -9.85 -1.30 -8.97
C LYS A 86 -9.51 -0.34 -7.84
N LEU A 87 -8.32 -0.45 -7.25
CA LEU A 87 -7.85 0.44 -6.18
C LEU A 87 -7.51 1.84 -6.72
N GLU A 88 -6.83 1.95 -7.86
CA GLU A 88 -6.44 3.24 -8.47
C GLU A 88 -7.64 4.05 -9.01
N LYS A 89 -8.82 3.44 -9.10
CA LYS A 89 -10.08 4.16 -9.38
C LYS A 89 -10.62 4.94 -8.18
N LEU A 90 -10.13 4.68 -6.97
CA LEU A 90 -10.54 5.43 -5.78
C LEU A 90 -9.86 6.81 -5.79
N PRO A 91 -10.61 7.90 -5.59
CA PRO A 91 -10.08 9.27 -5.75
C PRO A 91 -8.98 9.63 -4.75
N GLU A 92 -8.93 8.92 -3.61
CA GLU A 92 -7.94 9.13 -2.55
C GLU A 92 -6.66 8.30 -2.75
N ILE A 93 -6.60 7.43 -3.78
CA ILE A 93 -5.44 6.58 -4.08
C ILE A 93 -4.74 7.13 -5.31
N GLU A 94 -3.47 7.52 -5.14
CA GLU A 94 -2.62 7.96 -6.26
C GLU A 94 -2.06 6.76 -7.02
N ARG A 95 -1.59 5.75 -6.29
CA ARG A 95 -1.01 4.51 -6.83
C ARG A 95 -1.27 3.33 -5.91
N ALA A 96 -1.49 2.17 -6.52
CA ALA A 96 -1.57 0.89 -5.82
C ALA A 96 -0.48 -0.06 -6.33
N PHE A 97 0.08 -0.85 -5.41
CA PHE A 97 1.02 -1.93 -5.69
C PHE A 97 0.40 -3.21 -5.14
N VAL A 98 0.13 -4.16 -6.02
CA VAL A 98 -0.44 -5.45 -5.65
C VAL A 98 0.61 -6.53 -5.88
N HIS A 99 1.08 -7.14 -4.80
CA HIS A 99 1.91 -8.34 -4.86
C HIS A 99 1.03 -9.58 -4.76
N VAL A 100 1.35 -10.60 -5.55
CA VAL A 100 0.61 -11.87 -5.56
C VAL A 100 1.54 -12.98 -5.10
N ASP A 101 1.31 -13.46 -3.90
CA ASP A 101 2.08 -14.48 -3.22
C ASP A 101 1.40 -15.86 -3.29
N LEU A 102 2.22 -16.90 -3.14
CA LEU A 102 1.77 -18.29 -3.11
C LEU A 102 1.48 -18.78 -1.68
N ASN A 103 2.11 -18.16 -0.69
CA ASN A 103 1.96 -18.51 0.72
C ASN A 103 2.20 -17.28 1.62
N THR A 104 1.80 -17.35 2.88
CA THR A 104 1.99 -16.29 3.89
C THR A 104 3.35 -16.37 4.59
N THR A 105 4.25 -17.27 4.15
CA THR A 105 5.54 -17.48 4.82
C THR A 105 6.60 -16.63 4.15
N HIS A 106 6.64 -15.35 4.51
CA HIS A 106 7.66 -14.42 4.01
C HIS A 106 9.02 -14.69 4.67
N LYS A 107 9.81 -15.59 4.08
CA LYS A 107 11.28 -15.53 4.26
C LYS A 107 11.75 -14.27 3.54
N LEU A 108 12.70 -13.52 4.10
CA LEU A 108 13.24 -12.30 3.47
C LEU A 108 13.84 -12.63 2.09
N GLU A 109 13.07 -12.49 1.01
CA GLU A 109 13.50 -12.95 -0.33
C GLU A 109 14.56 -12.03 -0.94
N HIS A 110 14.49 -10.72 -0.65
CA HIS A 110 15.34 -9.71 -1.26
C HIS A 110 16.54 -9.28 -0.40
N LYS A 111 16.75 -9.93 0.76
CA LYS A 111 17.92 -9.66 1.62
C LYS A 111 18.54 -10.98 2.08
N GLN A 112 19.49 -11.49 1.30
CA GLN A 112 20.40 -12.51 1.82
C GLN A 112 21.14 -11.93 3.01
N LEU A 113 20.89 -12.47 4.20
CA LEU A 113 21.73 -12.24 5.37
C LEU A 113 23.14 -12.69 4.98
N LYS A 114 24.06 -11.74 4.79
CA LYS A 114 25.48 -12.06 4.78
C LYS A 114 25.81 -12.55 6.19
N VAL A 115 25.90 -13.86 6.36
CA VAL A 115 26.44 -14.47 7.57
C VAL A 115 27.91 -14.04 7.63
N ALA A 116 28.25 -13.30 8.68
CA ALA A 116 29.62 -12.88 8.99
C ALA A 116 30.43 -14.04 9.56
#